data_AF-A0A0L8H8S5-F1
#
_entry.id   AF-A0A0L8H8S5-F1
#
_cell.length_a   1.000
_cell.length_b   1.000
_cell.length_c   1.000
_cell.angle_alpha   90.00
_cell.angle_beta   90.00
_cell.angle_gamma   90.00
#
_symmetry.space_group_name_H-M   'P 1'
#
loop_
_entity.id
_entity.type
_entity.pdbx_description
1 polymer ?
#
loop_
_entity_poly.entity_id
_entity_poly.type
_entity_poly.pdbx_seq_one_letter_code
_entity_poly.pdbx_strand_id
1 'polypeptide(L)'
;MLIPYDAELECKQYVVVYDSNTSSLSEKGPFLDFALLLWKTGSKYKVKILKGGYEDFSAHYPFLRSKKIMFTQRELDTLQLYPYEIIPKKLYLSKNSLASQPYVIKDLKLTAFLNCTEDVLPMPQIQHVYHVPETDSDTTNLYKYFQECCEFIDVNETILAFSVLGISRSTTILVAYIMYSRKVSLGEAYNFIQKCCYFIRPNRNFIHQLSAWEGHLFNGTVKTNIEDPYF
;
A
#
# COMPACT_ATOMS: atom_id res chain seq x y z
N MET A 1 -8.11 -21.96 20.35
CA MET A 1 -8.45 -20.56 20.00
C MET A 1 -7.76 -19.66 21.01
N LEU A 2 -6.97 -18.69 20.58
CA LEU A 2 -6.08 -17.91 21.44
C LEU A 2 -6.45 -16.42 21.33
N ILE A 3 -7.11 -15.88 22.34
CA ILE A 3 -7.16 -14.43 22.58
C ILE A 3 -6.02 -14.14 23.57
N PRO A 4 -5.17 -13.14 23.33
CA PRO A 4 -4.24 -12.66 24.35
C PRO A 4 -4.99 -12.35 25.65
N TYR A 5 -4.54 -12.90 26.78
CA TYR A 5 -4.93 -12.40 28.10
C TYR A 5 -4.54 -10.92 28.12
N ASP A 6 -5.49 -9.99 28.28
CA ASP A 6 -5.32 -8.53 28.12
C ASP A 6 -5.28 -7.99 26.68
N ALA A 7 -6.05 -8.58 25.77
CA ALA A 7 -6.14 -8.08 24.39
C ALA A 7 -6.67 -6.63 24.26
N GLU A 8 -7.31 -6.06 25.29
CA GLU A 8 -7.81 -4.67 25.35
C GLU A 8 -8.39 -4.19 24.00
N LEU A 9 -9.37 -4.93 23.47
CA LEU A 9 -9.86 -4.77 22.09
C LEU A 9 -10.37 -3.36 21.79
N GLU A 10 -10.84 -2.65 22.81
CA GLU A 10 -11.27 -1.25 22.78
C GLU A 10 -10.14 -0.27 22.43
N CYS A 11 -8.90 -0.62 22.76
CA CYS A 11 -7.69 0.15 22.46
C CYS A 11 -7.04 -0.24 21.13
N LYS A 12 -7.47 -1.33 20.48
CA LYS A 12 -6.85 -1.83 19.25
C LYS A 12 -7.48 -1.21 18.01
N GLN A 13 -6.66 -0.52 17.21
CA GLN A 13 -7.10 0.08 15.94
C GLN A 13 -7.38 -0.98 14.86
N TYR A 14 -6.61 -2.07 14.84
CA TYR A 14 -6.73 -3.15 13.88
C TYR A 14 -6.94 -4.47 14.60
N VAL A 15 -8.11 -5.06 14.43
CA VAL A 15 -8.43 -6.41 14.92
C VAL A 15 -8.68 -7.29 13.72
N VAL A 16 -7.81 -8.28 13.49
CA VAL A 16 -7.91 -9.24 12.40
C VAL A 16 -8.04 -10.63 12.99
N VAL A 17 -9.08 -11.35 12.56
CA VAL A 17 -9.39 -12.71 12.99
C VAL A 17 -9.14 -13.65 11.82
N TYR A 18 -8.45 -14.75 12.08
CA TYR A 18 -8.10 -15.74 11.08
C TYR A 18 -8.13 -17.15 11.69
N ASP A 19 -8.47 -18.12 10.87
CA ASP A 19 -8.42 -19.55 11.18
C ASP A 19 -7.39 -20.24 10.29
N SER A 20 -7.56 -21.53 10.00
CA SER A 20 -6.64 -22.23 9.09
C SER A 20 -6.92 -21.87 7.63
N ASN A 21 -8.18 -21.89 7.18
CA ASN A 21 -8.51 -21.86 5.75
C ASN A 21 -9.89 -21.28 5.37
N THR A 22 -10.62 -20.58 6.25
CA THR A 22 -11.95 -20.03 5.90
C THR A 22 -11.83 -19.03 4.76
N SER A 23 -12.49 -19.33 3.63
CA SER A 23 -12.42 -18.54 2.41
C SER A 23 -13.70 -17.74 2.10
N SER A 24 -14.80 -18.01 2.82
CA SER A 24 -16.08 -17.30 2.62
C SER A 24 -16.78 -16.97 3.94
N LEU A 25 -17.41 -15.79 3.97
CA LEU A 25 -18.28 -15.36 5.09
C LEU A 25 -19.69 -15.98 5.03
N SER A 26 -20.03 -16.67 3.93
CA SER A 26 -21.31 -17.37 3.80
C SER A 26 -21.38 -18.65 4.62
N GLU A 27 -20.24 -19.20 5.01
CA GLU A 27 -20.14 -20.38 5.84
C GLU A 27 -20.36 -19.99 7.30
N LYS A 28 -21.59 -20.20 7.78
CA LYS A 28 -21.88 -20.05 9.21
C LYS A 28 -21.11 -21.11 9.98
N GLY A 29 -20.39 -20.69 11.02
CA GLY A 29 -19.62 -21.61 11.84
C GLY A 29 -18.95 -20.93 13.03
N PRO A 30 -18.29 -21.71 13.89
CA PRO A 30 -17.70 -21.23 15.15
C PRO A 30 -16.74 -20.05 14.96
N PHE A 31 -16.03 -20.01 13.84
CA PHE A 31 -15.13 -18.90 13.48
C PHE A 31 -15.87 -17.57 13.29
N LEU A 32 -16.98 -17.59 12.55
CA LEU A 32 -17.76 -16.39 12.27
C LEU A 32 -18.49 -15.91 13.53
N ASP A 33 -19.04 -16.84 14.31
CA ASP A 33 -19.67 -16.54 15.60
C ASP A 33 -18.67 -15.89 16.56
N PHE A 34 -17.41 -16.35 16.53
CA PHE A 34 -16.33 -15.78 17.32
C PHE A 34 -15.94 -14.37 16.87
N ALA A 35 -15.78 -14.14 15.56
CA ALA A 35 -15.50 -12.79 15.05
C ALA A 35 -16.63 -11.81 15.40
N LEU A 36 -17.88 -12.25 15.33
CA LEU A 36 -19.05 -11.48 15.75
C LEU A 36 -19.06 -11.22 17.26
N LEU A 37 -18.64 -12.18 18.08
CA LEU A 37 -18.49 -12.00 19.52
C LEU A 37 -17.48 -10.87 19.81
N LEU A 38 -16.27 -10.93 19.23
CA LEU A 38 -15.23 -9.90 19.42
C LEU A 38 -15.71 -8.50 19.03
N TRP A 39 -16.48 -8.40 17.95
CA TRP A 39 -17.11 -7.14 17.54
C TRP A 39 -18.14 -6.64 18.55
N LYS A 40 -19.00 -7.52 19.07
CA LYS A 40 -20.05 -7.16 20.03
C LYS A 40 -19.52 -6.84 21.43
N THR A 41 -18.42 -7.47 21.86
CA THR A 41 -17.99 -7.46 23.26
C THR A 41 -16.81 -6.55 23.57
N GLY A 42 -16.25 -5.80 22.60
CA GLY A 42 -15.19 -4.86 22.96
C GLY A 42 -14.44 -4.14 21.85
N SER A 43 -14.51 -4.58 20.59
CA SER A 43 -13.75 -3.85 19.56
C SER A 43 -14.41 -2.52 19.20
N LYS A 44 -13.66 -1.42 19.35
CA LYS A 44 -14.09 -0.08 18.92
C LYS A 44 -14.11 0.06 17.39
N TYR A 45 -13.26 -0.68 16.69
CA TYR A 45 -13.08 -0.63 15.24
C TYR A 45 -13.51 -1.94 14.57
N LYS A 46 -13.78 -1.89 13.26
CA LYS A 46 -14.27 -3.06 12.50
C LYS A 46 -13.31 -4.24 12.65
N VAL A 47 -13.83 -5.34 13.20
CA VAL A 47 -13.15 -6.64 13.19
C VAL A 47 -13.09 -7.11 11.74
N LYS A 48 -11.87 -7.36 11.26
CA LYS A 48 -11.61 -7.86 9.90
C LYS A 48 -11.37 -9.36 9.95
N ILE A 49 -11.74 -10.04 8.88
CA ILE A 49 -11.50 -11.47 8.70
C ILE A 49 -10.45 -11.66 7.61
N LEU A 50 -9.44 -12.48 7.87
CA LEU A 50 -8.45 -12.87 6.89
C LEU A 50 -9.02 -13.97 6.00
N LYS A 51 -9.42 -13.62 4.79
CA LYS A 51 -9.88 -14.59 3.79
C LYS A 51 -8.74 -15.56 3.45
N GLY A 52 -9.05 -16.87 3.46
CA GLY A 52 -8.08 -17.94 3.20
C GLY A 52 -7.30 -18.39 4.44
N GLY A 53 -7.53 -17.75 5.59
CA GLY A 53 -6.90 -18.10 6.85
C GLY A 53 -5.37 -18.00 6.83
N TYR A 54 -4.74 -18.70 7.77
CA TYR A 54 -3.29 -18.77 7.90
C TYR A 54 -2.62 -19.52 6.74
N GLU A 55 -3.27 -20.55 6.18
CA GLU A 55 -2.69 -21.36 5.10
C GLU A 55 -2.41 -20.50 3.86
N ASP A 56 -3.42 -19.78 3.36
CA ASP A 56 -3.23 -18.92 2.19
C ASP A 56 -2.27 -17.77 2.48
N PHE A 57 -2.37 -17.14 3.65
CA PHE A 57 -1.46 -16.04 4.01
C PHE A 57 -0.01 -16.50 4.10
N SER A 58 0.24 -17.63 4.76
CA SER A 58 1.59 -18.17 4.96
C SER A 58 2.22 -18.67 3.66
N ALA A 59 1.42 -19.14 2.71
CA ALA A 59 1.87 -19.50 1.38
C ALA A 59 2.26 -18.27 0.54
N HIS A 60 1.50 -17.19 0.67
CA HIS A 60 1.70 -15.96 -0.10
C HIS A 60 2.79 -15.03 0.48
N TYR A 61 2.86 -14.93 1.80
CA TYR A 61 3.73 -14.02 2.53
C TYR A 61 4.56 -14.78 3.58
N PRO A 62 5.37 -15.78 3.18
CA PRO A 62 6.12 -16.61 4.12
C PRO A 62 7.12 -15.81 4.99
N PHE A 63 7.52 -14.63 4.51
CA PHE A 63 8.43 -13.68 5.15
C PHE A 63 7.76 -12.78 6.20
N LEU A 64 6.42 -12.72 6.26
CA LEU A 64 5.68 -11.99 7.31
C LEU A 64 5.29 -12.88 8.51
N ARG A 65 5.79 -14.11 8.56
CA ARG A 65 5.46 -15.06 9.64
C ARG A 65 6.39 -14.85 10.83
N SER A 66 5.82 -14.82 12.03
CA SER A 66 6.59 -14.89 13.28
C SER A 66 6.71 -16.34 13.76
N LYS A 67 7.83 -16.66 14.43
CA LYS A 67 8.05 -17.99 15.04
C LYS A 67 7.23 -18.21 16.32
N LYS A 68 6.77 -17.12 16.92
CA LYS A 68 5.96 -17.09 18.14
C LYS A 68 4.93 -15.97 18.06
N ILE A 69 3.89 -16.09 18.87
CA ILE A 69 2.95 -14.99 19.09
C ILE A 69 3.70 -13.89 19.86
N MET A 70 3.51 -12.64 19.44
CA MET A 70 4.15 -11.46 20.04
C MET A 70 3.10 -10.64 20.76
N PHE A 71 3.38 -10.28 22.01
CA PHE A 71 2.44 -9.58 22.88
C PHE A 71 2.99 -8.27 23.41
N THR A 72 4.31 -8.20 23.61
CA THR A 72 4.97 -7.02 24.17
C THR A 72 5.39 -6.05 23.07
N GLN A 73 5.43 -4.74 23.38
CA GLN A 73 5.93 -3.73 22.45
C GLN A 73 7.35 -4.06 21.96
N ARG A 74 8.23 -4.52 22.86
CA ARG A 74 9.60 -4.91 22.52
C ARG A 74 9.67 -6.04 21.51
N GLU A 75 8.74 -7.00 21.56
CA GLU A 75 8.65 -8.04 20.53
C GLU A 75 8.15 -7.48 19.21
N LEU A 76 7.11 -6.64 19.24
CA LEU A 76 6.58 -5.99 18.04
C LEU A 76 7.62 -5.11 17.35
N ASP A 77 8.49 -4.46 18.11
CA ASP A 77 9.59 -3.64 17.58
C ASP A 77 10.64 -4.47 16.83
N THR A 78 10.66 -5.81 16.99
CA THR A 78 11.53 -6.70 16.22
C THR A 78 10.96 -7.08 14.85
N LEU A 79 9.72 -6.70 14.56
CA LEU A 79 9.10 -6.96 13.26
C LEU A 79 9.85 -6.24 12.14
N GLN A 80 10.25 -7.02 11.13
CA GLN A 80 10.73 -6.46 9.89
C GLN A 80 9.56 -5.80 9.16
N LEU A 81 9.76 -4.53 8.78
CA LEU A 81 8.79 -3.78 8.00
C LEU A 81 8.91 -4.16 6.53
N TYR A 82 7.79 -4.18 5.82
CA TYR A 82 7.77 -4.36 4.38
C TYR A 82 7.06 -3.18 3.70
N PRO A 83 7.40 -2.87 2.44
CA PRO A 83 6.65 -1.94 1.62
C PRO A 83 5.15 -2.25 1.61
N TYR A 84 4.34 -1.21 1.45
CA TYR A 84 2.89 -1.36 1.33
C TYR A 84 2.54 -1.94 -0.03
N GLU A 85 1.77 -3.02 -0.04
CA GLU A 85 1.30 -3.66 -1.27
C GLU A 85 0.08 -2.89 -1.82
N ILE A 86 0.26 -2.26 -2.98
CA ILE A 86 -0.78 -1.48 -3.68
C ILE A 86 -1.54 -2.36 -4.66
N ILE A 87 -0.80 -3.14 -5.46
CA ILE A 87 -1.34 -4.19 -6.31
C ILE A 87 -0.68 -5.50 -5.90
N PRO A 88 -1.47 -6.53 -5.52
CA PRO A 88 -0.95 -7.80 -5.05
C PRO A 88 0.14 -8.36 -5.96
N LYS A 89 1.32 -8.65 -5.38
CA LYS A 89 2.48 -9.25 -6.03
C LYS A 89 3.06 -8.47 -7.23
N LYS A 90 2.62 -7.23 -7.46
CA LYS A 90 3.06 -6.42 -8.61
C LYS A 90 3.59 -5.06 -8.20
N LEU A 91 2.89 -4.31 -7.36
CA LEU A 91 3.21 -2.90 -7.12
C LEU A 91 3.24 -2.59 -5.63
N TYR A 92 4.40 -2.11 -5.18
CA TYR A 92 4.66 -1.75 -3.80
C TYR A 92 5.01 -0.27 -3.66
N LEU A 93 4.66 0.32 -2.51
CA LEU A 93 4.98 1.69 -2.10
C LEU A 93 5.84 1.69 -0.85
N SER A 94 6.94 2.44 -0.83
CA SER A 94 7.73 2.63 0.39
C SER A 94 8.38 4.01 0.53
N LYS A 95 8.95 4.24 1.71
CA LYS A 95 9.99 5.23 1.93
C LYS A 95 11.35 4.71 1.43
N ASN A 96 12.29 5.61 1.18
CA ASN A 96 13.63 5.29 0.67
C ASN A 96 14.41 4.34 1.60
N SER A 97 14.38 4.60 2.92
CA SER A 97 15.14 3.77 3.88
C SER A 97 14.76 2.29 3.91
N LEU A 98 13.57 1.95 3.41
CA LEU A 98 13.11 0.57 3.26
C LEU A 98 13.44 -0.01 1.87
N ALA A 99 13.45 0.83 0.83
CA ALA A 99 13.78 0.40 -0.53
C ALA A 99 15.22 -0.09 -0.66
N SER A 100 16.13 0.41 0.17
CA SER A 100 17.55 0.01 0.21
C SER A 100 17.81 -1.30 0.96
N GLN A 101 16.80 -1.93 1.55
CA GLN A 101 16.98 -3.13 2.36
C GLN A 101 17.08 -4.40 1.49
N PRO A 102 18.16 -5.20 1.59
CA PRO A 102 18.34 -6.38 0.75
C PRO A 102 17.25 -7.45 0.91
N TYR A 103 16.71 -7.63 2.12
CA TYR A 103 15.64 -8.59 2.38
C TYR A 103 14.35 -8.22 1.64
N VAL A 104 14.04 -6.93 1.52
CA VAL A 104 12.84 -6.45 0.79
C VAL A 104 12.93 -6.84 -0.68
N ILE A 105 14.10 -6.63 -1.31
CA ILE A 105 14.34 -7.00 -2.71
C ILE A 105 14.16 -8.50 -2.90
N LYS A 106 14.79 -9.29 -2.03
CA LYS A 106 14.78 -10.76 -2.11
C LYS A 106 13.39 -11.35 -1.88
N ASP A 107 12.75 -10.97 -0.78
CA ASP A 107 11.55 -11.62 -0.29
C ASP A 107 10.31 -11.21 -1.10
N LEU A 108 10.26 -9.96 -1.59
CA LEU A 108 9.23 -9.50 -2.52
C LEU A 108 9.56 -9.83 -3.99
N LYS A 109 10.76 -10.34 -4.30
CA LYS A 109 11.23 -10.63 -5.66
C LYS A 109 11.14 -9.41 -6.58
N LEU A 110 11.62 -8.26 -6.09
CA LEU A 110 11.58 -7.01 -6.84
C LEU A 110 12.49 -7.10 -8.06
N THR A 111 11.97 -6.74 -9.24
CA THR A 111 12.71 -6.72 -10.50
C THR A 111 12.95 -5.30 -11.00
N ALA A 112 12.10 -4.36 -10.58
CA ALA A 112 12.14 -2.98 -11.05
C ALA A 112 11.89 -1.95 -9.95
N PHE A 113 12.57 -0.81 -10.04
CA PHE A 113 12.49 0.29 -9.09
C PHE A 113 12.02 1.56 -9.77
N LEU A 114 11.02 2.21 -9.18
CA LEU A 114 10.56 3.53 -9.57
C LEU A 114 11.00 4.54 -8.50
N ASN A 115 12.19 5.12 -8.72
CA ASN A 115 12.83 6.03 -7.78
C ASN A 115 12.25 7.45 -7.96
N CYS A 116 11.57 7.97 -6.94
CA CYS A 116 11.06 9.34 -6.92
C CYS A 116 11.80 10.21 -5.89
N THR A 117 13.09 9.93 -5.63
CA THR A 117 13.98 10.81 -4.86
C THR A 117 14.78 11.71 -5.78
N GLU A 118 15.31 12.81 -5.24
CA GLU A 118 16.22 13.70 -5.97
C GLU A 118 17.50 12.96 -6.38
N ASP A 119 18.08 12.20 -5.44
CA ASP A 119 19.32 11.49 -5.68
C ASP A 119 19.13 10.20 -6.49
N VAL A 120 20.10 9.92 -7.36
CA VAL A 120 20.27 8.60 -7.95
C VAL A 120 20.79 7.66 -6.86
N LEU A 121 20.08 6.56 -6.63
CA LEU A 121 20.53 5.53 -5.71
C LEU A 121 21.20 4.39 -6.48
N PRO A 122 22.42 3.96 -6.11
CA PRO A 122 23.05 2.82 -6.74
C PRO A 122 22.30 1.54 -6.34
N MET A 123 21.59 0.94 -7.30
CA MET A 123 20.77 -0.26 -7.10
C MET A 123 21.27 -1.43 -7.96
N PRO A 124 22.48 -1.96 -7.69
CA PRO A 124 23.12 -2.96 -8.57
C PRO A 124 22.38 -4.30 -8.61
N GLN A 125 21.48 -4.56 -7.66
CA GLN A 125 20.71 -5.81 -7.58
C GLN A 125 19.39 -5.75 -8.36
N ILE A 126 19.05 -4.61 -8.95
CA ILE A 126 17.78 -4.36 -9.64
C ILE A 126 18.03 -4.26 -11.15
N GLN A 127 17.19 -4.94 -11.93
CA GLN A 127 17.37 -5.04 -13.38
C GLN A 127 16.93 -3.76 -14.09
N HIS A 128 15.84 -3.15 -13.62
CA HIS A 128 15.24 -1.98 -14.26
C HIS A 128 15.03 -0.86 -13.24
N VAL A 129 15.52 0.34 -13.55
CA VAL A 129 15.31 1.51 -12.71
C VAL A 129 14.80 2.65 -13.58
N TYR A 130 13.65 3.21 -13.21
CA TYR A 130 13.17 4.47 -13.75
C TYR A 130 13.26 5.53 -12.65
N HIS A 131 13.91 6.65 -12.95
CA HIS A 131 14.21 7.70 -11.98
C HIS A 131 13.45 8.97 -12.34
N VAL A 132 12.72 9.50 -11.35
CA VAL A 132 12.03 10.78 -11.35
C VAL A 132 12.79 11.71 -10.38
N PRO A 133 13.82 12.44 -10.85
CA PRO A 133 14.74 13.23 -10.02
C PRO A 133 14.13 14.59 -9.63
N GLU A 134 13.00 14.57 -8.92
CA GLU A 134 12.24 15.79 -8.61
C GLU A 134 12.06 15.99 -7.10
N THR A 135 12.02 17.25 -6.67
CA THR A 135 11.76 17.64 -5.28
C THR A 135 10.27 17.53 -4.93
N ASP A 136 9.93 17.39 -3.65
CA ASP A 136 8.54 17.45 -3.18
C ASP A 136 8.13 18.91 -2.93
N SER A 137 7.98 19.68 -4.00
CA SER A 137 7.68 21.12 -3.93
C SER A 137 6.39 21.47 -4.68
N ASP A 138 5.89 22.67 -4.39
CA ASP A 138 4.75 23.30 -5.04
C ASP A 138 5.04 23.78 -6.48
N THR A 139 6.30 23.73 -6.92
CA THR A 139 6.73 24.12 -8.27
C THR A 139 7.16 22.93 -9.14
N THR A 140 7.34 21.75 -8.53
CA THR A 140 7.71 20.52 -9.23
C THR A 140 6.65 20.11 -10.24
N ASN A 141 7.07 19.72 -11.44
CA ASN A 141 6.20 19.15 -12.47
C ASN A 141 6.41 17.64 -12.58
N LEU A 142 5.56 16.85 -11.90
CA LEU A 142 5.51 15.39 -12.03
C LEU A 142 4.68 14.92 -13.22
N TYR A 143 3.74 15.75 -13.70
CA TYR A 143 2.84 15.43 -14.81
C TYR A 143 3.61 14.91 -16.04
N LYS A 144 4.74 15.53 -16.36
CA LYS A 144 5.58 15.15 -17.51
C LYS A 144 6.06 13.68 -17.47
N TYR A 145 6.14 13.07 -16.29
CA TYR A 145 6.56 11.68 -16.11
C TYR A 145 5.41 10.68 -16.04
N PHE A 146 4.15 11.12 -15.95
CA PHE A 146 3.03 10.22 -15.65
C PHE A 146 2.88 9.11 -16.69
N GLN A 147 2.91 9.44 -17.98
CA GLN A 147 2.77 8.45 -19.04
C GLN A 147 3.90 7.41 -18.99
N GLU A 148 5.15 7.87 -18.95
CA GLU A 148 6.34 7.01 -18.96
C GLU A 148 6.42 6.14 -17.70
N CYS A 149 6.02 6.67 -16.54
CA CYS A 149 5.92 5.88 -15.31
C CYS A 149 4.81 4.82 -15.40
N CYS A 150 3.67 5.14 -16.02
CA CYS A 150 2.59 4.16 -16.22
C CYS A 150 3.05 3.01 -17.11
N GLU A 151 3.70 3.33 -18.23
CA GLU A 151 4.28 2.34 -19.15
C GLU A 151 5.35 1.50 -18.47
N PHE A 152 6.24 2.13 -17.68
CA PHE A 152 7.25 1.42 -16.91
C PHE A 152 6.64 0.42 -15.92
N ILE A 153 5.56 0.77 -15.23
CA ILE A 153 4.87 -0.15 -14.31
C ILE A 153 4.15 -1.28 -15.07
N ASP A 154 3.65 -1.02 -16.28
CA ASP A 154 2.97 -2.04 -17.09
C ASP A 154 3.91 -3.14 -17.57
N VAL A 155 5.11 -2.77 -18.03
CA VAL A 155 6.08 -3.71 -18.64
C VAL A 155 6.91 -4.50 -17.64
N ASN A 156 6.88 -4.13 -16.36
CA ASN A 156 7.62 -4.81 -15.30
C ASN A 156 6.72 -5.69 -14.43
N GLU A 157 7.28 -6.77 -13.89
CA GLU A 157 6.52 -7.76 -13.10
C GLU A 157 6.31 -7.31 -11.66
N THR A 158 7.40 -6.99 -10.95
CA THR A 158 7.38 -6.63 -9.54
C THR A 158 8.14 -5.33 -9.30
N ILE A 159 7.39 -4.27 -9.02
CA ILE A 159 7.89 -2.91 -8.92
C ILE A 159 7.80 -2.40 -7.49
N LEU A 160 8.87 -1.76 -7.03
CA LEU A 160 8.83 -0.90 -5.86
C LEU A 160 8.93 0.57 -6.27
N ALA A 161 7.87 1.33 -5.99
CA ALA A 161 7.89 2.78 -6.07
C ALA A 161 8.20 3.39 -4.71
N PHE A 162 9.14 4.33 -4.67
CA PHE A 162 9.51 4.96 -3.41
C PHE A 162 9.94 6.40 -3.59
N SER A 163 9.79 7.16 -2.52
CA SER A 163 10.32 8.52 -2.37
C SER A 163 10.93 8.64 -0.98
N VAL A 164 11.41 9.82 -0.58
CA VAL A 164 12.06 10.01 0.74
C VAL A 164 11.18 9.48 1.88
N LEU A 165 9.90 9.87 1.90
CA LEU A 165 8.95 9.46 2.94
C LEU A 165 7.88 8.47 2.45
N GLY A 166 7.70 8.28 1.15
CA GLY A 166 6.62 7.45 0.61
C GLY A 166 5.22 8.07 0.78
N ILE A 167 5.13 9.40 0.94
CA ILE A 167 3.88 10.12 1.26
C ILE A 167 3.31 10.84 0.04
N SER A 168 4.15 11.59 -0.68
CA SER A 168 3.74 12.54 -1.73
C SER A 168 4.20 12.09 -3.12
N ARG A 169 5.43 12.40 -3.56
CA ARG A 169 5.92 12.12 -4.94
C ARG A 169 5.61 10.72 -5.49
N SER A 170 6.09 9.66 -4.83
CA SER A 170 5.87 8.29 -5.30
C SER A 170 4.38 7.91 -5.25
N THR A 171 3.65 8.39 -4.25
CA THR A 171 2.19 8.22 -4.17
C THR A 171 1.49 8.89 -5.35
N THR A 172 1.85 10.13 -5.69
CA THR A 172 1.27 10.85 -6.85
C THR A 172 1.41 10.02 -8.12
N ILE A 173 2.60 9.48 -8.39
CA ILE A 173 2.83 8.62 -9.55
C ILE A 173 1.95 7.36 -9.49
N LEU A 174 1.82 6.73 -8.32
CA LEU A 174 0.94 5.57 -8.17
C LEU A 174 -0.54 5.92 -8.36
N VAL A 175 -1.01 7.08 -7.89
CA VAL A 175 -2.39 7.53 -8.14
C VAL A 175 -2.62 7.70 -9.64
N ALA A 176 -1.71 8.38 -10.35
CA ALA A 176 -1.75 8.53 -11.81
C ALA A 176 -1.82 7.18 -12.53
N TYR A 177 -1.03 6.21 -12.07
CA TYR A 177 -1.04 4.84 -12.62
C TYR A 177 -2.34 4.09 -12.32
N ILE A 178 -2.94 4.21 -11.14
CA ILE A 178 -4.23 3.57 -10.84
C ILE A 178 -5.35 4.17 -11.70
N MET A 179 -5.35 5.50 -11.93
CA MET A 179 -6.27 6.14 -12.87
C MET A 179 -6.09 5.58 -14.28
N TYR A 180 -4.85 5.51 -14.75
CA TYR A 180 -4.49 5.03 -16.09
C TYR A 180 -4.86 3.55 -16.31
N SER A 181 -4.49 2.68 -15.38
CA SER A 181 -4.63 1.21 -15.52
C SER A 181 -6.05 0.73 -15.29
N ARG A 182 -6.82 1.39 -14.40
CA ARG A 182 -8.19 0.97 -14.06
C ARG A 182 -9.28 1.85 -14.68
N LYS A 183 -8.89 2.91 -15.40
CA LYS A 183 -9.82 3.87 -16.03
C LYS A 183 -10.81 4.47 -15.02
N VAL A 184 -10.30 4.81 -13.84
CA VAL A 184 -11.06 5.41 -12.74
C VAL A 184 -10.67 6.88 -12.52
N SER A 185 -11.55 7.63 -11.89
CA SER A 185 -11.31 9.03 -11.51
C SER A 185 -10.14 9.19 -10.53
N LEU A 186 -9.61 10.40 -10.41
CA LEU A 186 -8.62 10.78 -9.39
C LEU A 186 -9.12 10.43 -7.99
N GLY A 187 -10.37 10.79 -7.66
CA GLY A 187 -10.96 10.49 -6.36
C GLY A 187 -11.03 8.98 -6.08
N GLU A 188 -11.41 8.17 -7.07
CA GLU A 188 -11.43 6.71 -6.94
C GLU A 188 -10.03 6.10 -6.78
N ALA A 189 -9.06 6.58 -7.56
CA ALA A 189 -7.66 6.12 -7.50
C ALA A 189 -6.99 6.51 -6.17
N TYR A 190 -7.20 7.75 -5.72
CA TYR A 190 -6.71 8.23 -4.44
C TYR A 190 -7.28 7.39 -3.29
N ASN A 191 -8.59 7.20 -3.26
CA ASN A 191 -9.27 6.38 -2.27
C ASN A 191 -8.82 4.91 -2.31
N PHE A 192 -8.49 4.38 -3.49
CA PHE A 192 -7.93 3.05 -3.62
C PHE A 192 -6.58 2.93 -2.91
N ILE A 193 -5.65 3.86 -3.15
CA ILE A 193 -4.33 3.83 -2.50
C ILE A 193 -4.45 4.16 -1.01
N GLN A 194 -5.31 5.10 -0.61
CA GLN A 194 -5.51 5.47 0.79
C GLN A 194 -6.02 4.30 1.65
N LYS A 195 -6.78 3.37 1.08
CA LYS A 195 -7.19 2.12 1.76
C LYS A 195 -6.01 1.20 2.06
N CYS A 196 -4.96 1.21 1.24
CA CYS A 196 -3.72 0.49 1.48
C CYS A 196 -2.78 1.27 2.41
N CYS A 197 -2.72 2.59 2.23
CA CYS A 197 -1.76 3.50 2.85
C CYS A 197 -2.48 4.75 3.38
N TYR A 198 -2.98 4.71 4.62
CA TYR A 198 -3.83 5.79 5.15
C TYR A 198 -3.13 7.16 5.31
N PHE A 199 -1.80 7.18 5.31
CA PHE A 199 -0.98 8.37 5.54
C PHE A 199 -0.59 9.11 4.25
N ILE A 200 -1.04 8.64 3.09
CA ILE A 200 -0.72 9.31 1.82
C ILE A 200 -1.23 10.75 1.84
N ARG A 201 -0.43 11.65 1.27
CA ARG A 201 -0.77 13.07 1.19
C ARG A 201 0.11 13.76 0.15
N PRO A 202 -0.18 13.58 -1.16
CA PRO A 202 0.38 14.42 -2.21
C PRO A 202 0.23 15.91 -1.86
N ASN A 203 1.21 16.72 -2.22
CA ASN A 203 1.06 18.16 -2.08
C ASN A 203 -0.02 18.70 -3.04
N ARG A 204 -0.50 19.93 -2.79
CA ARG A 204 -1.62 20.49 -3.58
C ARG A 204 -1.31 20.69 -5.06
N ASN A 205 -0.09 21.10 -5.39
CA ASN A 205 0.35 21.17 -6.77
C ASN A 205 0.24 19.81 -7.49
N PHE A 206 0.60 18.71 -6.82
CA PHE A 206 0.45 17.36 -7.37
C PHE A 206 -1.00 16.93 -7.53
N ILE A 207 -1.91 17.35 -6.64
CA ILE A 207 -3.36 17.12 -6.82
C ILE A 207 -3.89 17.85 -8.06
N HIS A 208 -3.47 19.09 -8.31
CA HIS A 208 -3.82 19.81 -9.54
C HIS A 208 -3.30 19.10 -10.79
N GLN A 209 -2.06 18.60 -10.76
CA GLN A 209 -1.49 17.83 -11.87
C GLN A 209 -2.23 16.51 -12.10
N LEU A 210 -2.63 15.81 -11.04
CA LEU A 210 -3.46 14.62 -11.14
C LEU A 210 -4.85 14.92 -11.71
N SER A 211 -5.43 16.09 -11.43
CA SER A 211 -6.69 16.52 -12.04
C SER A 211 -6.53 16.81 -13.53
N ALA A 212 -5.44 17.47 -13.93
CA ALA A 212 -5.09 17.62 -15.34
C ALA A 212 -4.92 16.26 -16.03
N TRP A 213 -4.34 15.28 -15.31
CA TRP A 213 -4.17 13.92 -15.81
C TRP A 213 -5.50 13.18 -15.98
N GLU A 214 -6.45 13.38 -15.06
CA GLU A 214 -7.83 12.90 -15.21
C GLU A 214 -8.43 13.42 -16.52
N GLY A 215 -8.32 14.74 -16.75
CA GLY A 215 -8.76 15.35 -18.00
C GLY A 215 -8.08 14.74 -19.23
N HIS A 216 -6.77 14.51 -19.19
CA HIS A 216 -6.04 13.87 -20.28
C HIS A 216 -6.54 12.44 -20.56
N LEU A 217 -6.74 11.63 -19.53
CA LEU A 217 -7.19 10.23 -19.66
C LEU A 217 -8.65 10.10 -20.13
N PHE A 218 -9.49 11.10 -19.86
CA PHE A 218 -10.94 11.06 -20.13
C PHE A 218 -11.40 12.16 -21.09
N ASN A 219 -10.56 12.51 -22.08
CA ASN A 219 -10.89 13.43 -23.18
C ASN A 219 -11.46 14.78 -22.71
N GLY A 220 -10.82 15.40 -21.74
CA GLY A 220 -11.20 16.67 -21.13
C GLY A 220 -12.20 16.55 -19.96
N THR A 221 -12.67 15.35 -19.64
CA THR A 221 -13.62 15.14 -18.54
C THR A 221 -12.89 15.02 -17.21
N VAL A 222 -13.16 15.95 -16.28
CA VAL A 222 -12.71 15.90 -14.89
C VAL A 222 -13.93 15.62 -14.01
N LYS A 223 -13.90 14.51 -13.27
CA LYS A 223 -14.99 14.07 -12.39
C LYS A 223 -14.73 14.43 -10.94
N THR A 224 -13.45 14.53 -10.57
CA THR A 224 -13.06 14.71 -9.17
C THR A 224 -13.06 16.19 -8.81
N ASN A 225 -13.83 16.55 -7.78
CA ASN A 225 -13.73 17.88 -7.19
C ASN A 225 -12.51 17.96 -6.27
N ILE A 226 -11.46 18.67 -6.69
CA ILE A 226 -10.20 18.78 -5.96
C ILE A 226 -10.19 19.85 -4.86
N GLU A 227 -11.26 20.65 -4.74
CA GLU A 227 -11.44 21.62 -3.65
C GLU A 227 -11.69 20.94 -2.29
N ASP A 228 -11.88 19.62 -2.28
CA ASP A 228 -11.99 18.85 -1.04
C ASP A 228 -10.68 19.01 -0.22
N PRO A 229 -10.75 19.49 1.04
CA PRO A 229 -9.59 19.65 1.90
C PRO A 229 -8.94 18.33 2.31
N TYR A 230 -9.61 17.19 2.10
CA TYR A 230 -9.12 15.86 2.45
C TYR A 230 -8.22 15.22 1.37
N PHE A 231 -8.00 15.89 0.23
CA PHE A 231 -6.89 15.58 -0.68
C PHE A 231 -5.54 16.15 -0.21
#